data_AF-A0A023FID6-F1
#
_entry.id   AF-A0A023FID6-F1
#
_cell.length_a   1.000
_cell.length_b   1.000
_cell.length_c   1.000
_cell.angle_alpha   90.00
_cell.angle_beta   90.00
_cell.angle_gamma   90.00
#
_symmetry.space_group_name_H-M   'P 1'
#
loop_
_entity.id
_entity.type
_entity.pdbx_description
1 polymer ?
#
loop_
_entity_poly.entity_id
_entity_poly.type
_entity_poly.pdbx_seq_one_letter_code
_entity_poly.pdbx_strand_id
1 'polypeptide(L)'
;MLTIYVVVENCAASDGLVLTILHTNDIHSHLEESNKFGGRCFPEDRENSSCYGGVARIVTKVREIKEKERKNVLFMNGGDFFQGTPYYTLLKQSVISDVMSVMGYDYVCLGNHEFDDGPKNLAPFLKKMKESNVTVVGTNTDFSKDDVLKDYNLVKSATTLIDGKKIGILGAVIPDTQFTSNPGPNVQFSDEIESFKKEVIHLKNQSVDIIIAITHSGFKREIKIVEEVPEIDVLVGGHTNTFLYNGSDYPKENKPEGPYPHVVTRNDSSKALIVQDFWFGKFLGRLKVTFDAEGRVATWEGNPILMNASVPEDPCMNATLAPYKEN
;
A
#
# COMPACT_ATOMS: atom_id res chain seq x y z
N MET A 1 -32.57 52.58 0.36
CA MET A 1 -31.94 51.67 -0.63
C MET A 1 -31.15 50.64 0.14
N LEU A 2 -31.61 49.39 0.13
CA LEU A 2 -30.91 48.28 0.77
C LEU A 2 -30.00 47.65 -0.30
N THR A 3 -28.69 47.83 -0.17
CA THR A 3 -27.72 47.24 -1.10
C THR A 3 -27.56 45.77 -0.72
N ILE A 4 -28.15 44.88 -1.53
CA ILE A 4 -27.97 43.44 -1.40
C ILE A 4 -26.60 43.10 -2.02
N TYR A 5 -25.65 42.68 -1.18
CA TYR A 5 -24.41 42.08 -1.65
C TYR A 5 -24.68 40.62 -1.99
N VAL A 6 -24.80 40.32 -3.28
CA VAL A 6 -24.75 38.94 -3.77
C VAL A 6 -23.30 38.51 -3.70
N VAL A 7 -22.97 37.67 -2.72
CA VAL A 7 -21.70 36.93 -2.72
C VAL A 7 -21.84 35.86 -3.79
N VAL A 8 -21.25 36.12 -4.96
CA VAL A 8 -21.08 35.11 -5.99
C VAL A 8 -19.90 34.25 -5.52
N GLU A 9 -20.17 33.16 -4.82
CA GLU A 9 -19.18 32.09 -4.68
C GLU A 9 -18.92 31.58 -6.09
N ASN A 10 -17.74 31.90 -6.64
CA ASN A 10 -17.20 31.19 -7.77
C ASN A 10 -16.99 29.74 -7.32
N CYS A 11 -17.97 28.87 -7.57
CA CYS A 11 -17.73 27.44 -7.71
C CYS A 11 -16.78 27.27 -8.89
N ALA A 12 -15.47 27.38 -8.64
CA ALA A 12 -14.49 26.85 -9.57
C ALA A 12 -14.82 25.38 -9.72
N ALA A 13 -15.27 24.98 -10.92
CA ALA A 13 -15.33 23.58 -11.28
C ALA A 13 -13.95 22.99 -10.97
N SER A 14 -13.90 21.99 -10.09
CA SER A 14 -12.63 21.37 -9.71
C SER A 14 -12.02 20.75 -10.97
N ASP A 15 -10.87 21.28 -11.38
CA ASP A 15 -10.07 20.88 -12.55
C ASP A 15 -9.44 19.49 -12.32
N GLY A 16 -10.26 18.43 -12.25
CA GLY A 16 -9.80 17.05 -12.04
C GLY A 16 -8.87 16.86 -10.82
N LEU A 17 -8.11 15.78 -10.81
CA LEU A 17 -7.02 15.55 -9.86
C LEU A 17 -5.91 14.74 -10.52
N VAL A 18 -4.65 15.18 -10.39
CA VAL A 18 -3.49 14.34 -10.70
C VAL A 18 -2.92 13.83 -9.38
N LEU A 19 -2.94 12.53 -9.19
CA LEU A 19 -2.48 11.84 -7.99
C LEU A 19 -1.38 10.84 -8.33
N THR A 20 -0.32 10.83 -7.54
CA THR A 20 0.70 9.79 -7.56
C THR A 20 0.54 8.86 -6.38
N ILE A 21 0.42 7.58 -6.67
CA ILE A 21 0.35 6.49 -5.71
C ILE A 21 1.69 5.76 -5.77
N LEU A 22 2.47 5.94 -4.72
CA LEU A 22 3.61 5.10 -4.43
C LEU A 22 3.11 3.92 -3.61
N HIS A 23 3.56 2.72 -3.94
CA HIS A 23 3.11 1.54 -3.22
C HIS A 23 4.17 0.46 -3.14
N THR A 24 4.01 -0.41 -2.14
CA THR A 24 4.82 -1.60 -1.90
C THR A 24 3.92 -2.74 -1.47
N ASN A 25 4.28 -3.98 -1.78
CA ASN A 25 3.66 -5.17 -1.20
C ASN A 25 4.72 -6.24 -0.92
N ASP A 26 4.40 -7.18 -0.02
CA ASP A 26 5.18 -8.40 0.22
C ASP A 26 6.69 -8.13 0.47
N ILE A 27 6.99 -7.11 1.30
CA ILE A 27 8.37 -6.76 1.67
C ILE A 27 9.02 -7.92 2.43
N HIS A 28 8.24 -8.66 3.22
CA HIS A 28 8.70 -9.83 3.96
C HIS A 28 10.04 -9.60 4.68
N SER A 29 10.10 -8.54 5.49
CA SER A 29 11.26 -8.23 6.32
C SER A 29 12.59 -8.06 5.57
N HIS A 30 12.58 -7.78 4.26
CA HIS A 30 13.78 -7.41 3.49
C HIS A 30 14.16 -5.95 3.79
N LEU A 31 14.60 -5.72 5.03
CA LEU A 31 14.95 -4.40 5.54
C LEU A 31 16.25 -3.88 4.91
N GLU A 32 17.22 -4.77 4.75
CA GLU A 32 18.45 -4.50 4.02
C GLU A 32 18.34 -4.86 2.54
N GLU A 33 19.26 -4.32 1.75
CA GLU A 33 19.41 -4.74 0.36
C GLU A 33 19.69 -6.24 0.21
N SER A 34 19.21 -6.78 -0.89
CA SER A 34 19.28 -8.20 -1.24
C SER A 34 19.96 -8.37 -2.59
N ASN A 35 20.46 -9.57 -2.88
CA ASN A 35 20.86 -9.91 -4.24
C ASN A 35 19.63 -9.97 -5.17
N LYS A 36 19.85 -10.13 -6.48
CA LYS A 36 18.77 -10.11 -7.48
C LYS A 36 17.64 -11.14 -7.28
N PHE A 37 17.85 -12.16 -6.45
CA PHE A 37 16.89 -13.24 -6.17
C PHE A 37 16.24 -13.11 -4.77
N GLY A 38 16.48 -12.02 -4.04
CA GLY A 38 15.95 -11.86 -2.68
C GLY A 38 16.80 -12.54 -1.59
N GLY A 39 17.98 -13.06 -1.94
CA GLY A 39 18.92 -13.58 -0.95
C GLY A 39 19.79 -12.48 -0.35
N ARG A 40 20.63 -12.86 0.62
CA ARG A 40 21.63 -11.94 1.20
C ARG A 40 22.49 -11.29 0.10
N CYS A 41 22.64 -9.97 0.18
CA CYS A 41 23.62 -9.20 -0.58
C CYS A 41 25.00 -9.34 0.08
N PHE A 42 25.96 -9.95 -0.62
CA PHE A 42 27.34 -10.12 -0.17
C PHE A 42 28.24 -8.94 -0.59
N PRO A 43 29.43 -8.76 0.00
CA PRO A 43 30.36 -7.69 -0.40
C PRO A 43 30.63 -7.66 -1.91
N GLU A 44 30.77 -8.82 -2.54
CA GLU A 44 31.00 -8.95 -3.98
C GLU A 44 29.82 -8.45 -4.80
N ASP A 45 28.58 -8.64 -4.31
CA ASP A 45 27.39 -8.10 -4.96
C ASP A 45 27.38 -6.56 -4.91
N ARG A 46 27.81 -5.97 -3.77
CA ARG A 46 27.89 -4.50 -3.61
C ARG A 46 28.94 -3.91 -4.55
N GLU A 47 30.13 -4.51 -4.58
CA GLU A 47 31.21 -4.10 -5.47
C GLU A 47 30.77 -4.12 -6.93
N ASN A 48 29.95 -5.11 -7.31
CA ASN A 48 29.41 -5.25 -8.66
C ASN A 48 28.09 -4.49 -8.89
N SER A 49 27.62 -3.69 -7.93
CA SER A 49 26.34 -2.96 -8.02
C SER A 49 25.13 -3.87 -8.32
N SER A 50 25.16 -5.11 -7.82
CA SER A 50 24.15 -6.15 -8.03
C SER A 50 23.30 -6.43 -6.78
N CYS A 51 23.21 -5.45 -5.88
CA CYS A 51 22.25 -5.44 -4.79
C CYS A 51 21.05 -4.54 -5.11
N TYR A 52 19.90 -4.95 -4.59
CA TYR A 52 18.60 -4.39 -4.90
C TYR A 52 17.75 -4.27 -3.64
N GLY A 53 16.76 -3.38 -3.67
CA GLY A 53 15.83 -3.16 -2.57
C GLY A 53 16.51 -2.59 -1.32
N GLY A 54 15.98 -3.00 -0.17
CA GLY A 54 16.25 -2.41 1.13
C GLY A 54 15.40 -1.16 1.37
N VAL A 55 14.84 -1.06 2.59
CA VAL A 55 13.93 0.04 2.94
C VAL A 55 14.60 1.41 2.86
N ALA A 56 15.92 1.47 3.00
CA ALA A 56 16.69 2.70 2.88
C ALA A 56 16.65 3.28 1.45
N ARG A 57 16.74 2.46 0.40
CA ARG A 57 16.59 2.93 -0.99
C ARG A 57 15.16 3.36 -1.29
N ILE A 58 14.18 2.61 -0.79
CA ILE A 58 12.76 2.93 -0.92
C ILE A 58 12.49 4.32 -0.33
N VAL A 59 12.95 4.58 0.90
CA VAL A 59 12.76 5.87 1.57
C VAL A 59 13.41 7.01 0.80
N THR A 60 14.63 6.85 0.28
CA THR A 60 15.26 7.85 -0.59
C THR A 60 14.35 8.20 -1.77
N LYS A 61 13.88 7.19 -2.51
CA LYS A 61 13.08 7.42 -3.71
C LYS A 61 11.70 8.01 -3.39
N VAL A 62 11.07 7.56 -2.31
CA VAL A 62 9.79 8.12 -1.83
C VAL A 62 9.95 9.60 -1.49
N ARG A 63 11.02 9.98 -0.76
CA ARG A 63 11.29 11.38 -0.41
C ARG A 63 11.54 12.24 -1.64
N GLU A 64 12.35 11.78 -2.58
CA GLU A 64 12.61 12.46 -3.86
C GLU A 64 11.31 12.73 -4.63
N ILE A 65 10.42 11.74 -4.71
CA ILE A 65 9.15 11.89 -5.42
C ILE A 65 8.18 12.81 -4.66
N LYS A 66 8.06 12.65 -3.33
CA LYS A 66 7.24 13.55 -2.50
C LYS A 66 7.72 15.00 -2.58
N GLU A 67 9.03 15.25 -2.67
CA GLU A 67 9.59 16.59 -2.87
C GLU A 67 9.22 17.17 -4.24
N LYS A 68 9.36 16.36 -5.30
CA LYS A 68 9.09 16.78 -6.68
C LYS A 68 7.60 17.01 -6.96
N GLU A 69 6.74 16.13 -6.46
CA GLU A 69 5.31 16.07 -6.79
C GLU A 69 4.41 16.66 -5.69
N ARG A 70 5.01 17.08 -4.58
CA ARG A 70 4.37 17.82 -3.48
C ARG A 70 3.20 17.05 -2.86
N LYS A 71 2.05 17.72 -2.69
CA LYS A 71 0.92 17.27 -1.86
C LYS A 71 0.11 16.15 -2.50
N ASN A 72 0.34 15.84 -3.78
CA ASN A 72 -0.49 14.91 -4.53
C ASN A 72 0.16 13.52 -4.59
N VAL A 73 0.76 13.09 -3.48
CA VAL A 73 1.43 11.81 -3.37
C VAL A 73 0.92 11.06 -2.15
N LEU A 74 0.46 9.83 -2.36
CA LEU A 74 0.16 8.87 -1.30
C LEU A 74 1.16 7.73 -1.36
N PHE A 75 1.68 7.30 -0.21
CA PHE A 75 2.55 6.14 -0.09
C PHE A 75 1.85 5.03 0.69
N MET A 76 1.68 3.86 0.06
CA MET A 76 0.82 2.79 0.55
C MET A 76 1.55 1.45 0.67
N ASN A 77 1.08 0.58 1.56
CA ASN A 77 1.53 -0.82 1.61
C ASN A 77 0.38 -1.81 1.53
N GLY A 78 0.48 -2.75 0.60
CA GLY A 78 -0.48 -3.83 0.34
C GLY A 78 -0.34 -5.06 1.23
N GLY A 79 0.23 -4.93 2.44
CA GLY A 79 0.39 -6.03 3.40
C GLY A 79 1.70 -6.82 3.25
N ASP A 80 1.89 -7.78 4.17
CA ASP A 80 3.03 -8.70 4.26
C ASP A 80 4.39 -8.00 4.37
N PHE A 81 4.50 -7.15 5.37
CA PHE A 81 5.80 -6.66 5.83
C PHE A 81 6.46 -7.66 6.79
N PHE A 82 5.64 -8.45 7.50
CA PHE A 82 6.08 -9.49 8.42
C PHE A 82 6.67 -10.71 7.69
N GLN A 83 7.37 -11.56 8.46
CA GLN A 83 8.02 -12.79 8.02
C GLN A 83 9.15 -12.57 7.00
N GLY A 84 9.96 -13.60 6.70
CA GLY A 84 10.80 -13.65 5.50
C GLY A 84 12.32 -13.69 5.74
N THR A 85 12.83 -12.86 6.66
CA THR A 85 14.28 -12.80 6.95
C THR A 85 14.57 -13.01 8.45
N PRO A 86 15.84 -13.23 8.85
CA PRO A 86 16.22 -13.34 10.26
C PRO A 86 15.81 -12.14 11.12
N TYR A 87 15.65 -10.94 10.53
CA TYR A 87 15.14 -9.77 11.24
C TYR A 87 13.80 -10.07 11.92
N TYR A 88 12.81 -10.56 11.16
CA TYR A 88 11.52 -10.90 11.75
C TYR A 88 11.60 -12.13 12.68
N THR A 89 12.39 -13.14 12.32
CA THR A 89 12.53 -14.34 13.16
C THR A 89 13.05 -14.00 14.57
N LEU A 90 14.03 -13.11 14.67
CA LEU A 90 14.70 -12.76 15.93
C LEU A 90 14.02 -11.61 16.68
N LEU A 91 13.57 -10.59 15.95
CA LEU A 91 13.10 -9.32 16.52
C LEU A 91 11.60 -9.12 16.36
N LYS A 92 10.92 -9.97 15.57
CA LYS A 92 9.47 -9.98 15.40
C LYS A 92 8.95 -8.60 14.96
N GLN A 93 7.74 -8.26 15.40
CA GLN A 93 7.11 -7.00 15.07
C GLN A 93 7.91 -5.77 15.48
N SER A 94 8.83 -5.83 16.46
CA SER A 94 9.42 -4.61 17.04
C SER A 94 10.30 -3.89 16.03
N VAL A 95 11.16 -4.62 15.31
CA VAL A 95 12.00 -4.04 14.26
C VAL A 95 11.15 -3.55 13.09
N ILE A 96 10.12 -4.31 12.71
CA ILE A 96 9.23 -3.95 11.60
C ILE A 96 8.48 -2.65 11.92
N SER A 97 7.92 -2.56 13.13
CA SER A 97 7.19 -1.40 13.61
C SER A 97 8.06 -0.15 13.65
N ASP A 98 9.31 -0.26 14.12
CA ASP A 98 10.24 0.85 14.15
C ASP A 98 10.64 1.32 12.75
N VAL A 99 10.91 0.39 11.83
CA VAL A 99 11.21 0.72 10.44
C VAL A 99 10.01 1.38 9.77
N MET A 100 8.84 0.73 9.78
CA MET A 100 7.63 1.24 9.11
C MET A 100 7.19 2.60 9.68
N SER A 101 7.40 2.84 10.98
CA SER A 101 7.07 4.12 11.63
C SER A 101 7.79 5.33 11.03
N VAL A 102 8.95 5.13 10.40
CA VAL A 102 9.77 6.21 9.82
C VAL A 102 9.89 6.13 8.29
N MET A 103 9.26 5.14 7.65
CA MET A 103 9.20 5.05 6.18
C MET A 103 8.30 6.12 5.56
N GLY A 104 7.32 6.65 6.32
CA GLY A 104 6.40 7.69 5.86
C GLY A 104 5.26 7.17 5.00
N TYR A 105 4.79 5.95 5.28
CA TYR A 105 3.52 5.42 4.75
C TYR A 105 2.35 6.27 5.23
N ASP A 106 1.39 6.48 4.35
CA ASP A 106 0.14 7.18 4.66
C ASP A 106 -0.95 6.16 5.06
N TYR A 107 -1.05 5.06 4.29
CA TYR A 107 -2.04 4.00 4.50
C TYR A 107 -1.44 2.63 4.27
N VAL A 108 -1.81 1.65 5.09
CA VAL A 108 -1.38 0.26 4.94
C VAL A 108 -2.57 -0.67 5.15
N CYS A 109 -2.63 -1.80 4.46
CA CYS A 109 -3.49 -2.91 4.88
C CYS A 109 -2.66 -3.98 5.59
N LEU A 110 -3.33 -4.83 6.35
CA LEU A 110 -2.70 -6.06 6.86
C LEU A 110 -2.67 -7.09 5.73
N GLY A 111 -1.59 -7.86 5.65
CA GLY A 111 -1.50 -9.12 4.93
C GLY A 111 -1.68 -10.31 5.87
N ASN A 112 -1.55 -11.52 5.33
CA ASN A 112 -1.72 -12.71 6.15
C ASN A 112 -0.57 -12.89 7.15
N HIS A 113 0.65 -12.51 6.78
CA HIS A 113 1.83 -12.70 7.64
C HIS A 113 1.85 -11.76 8.85
N GLU A 114 1.08 -10.67 8.85
CA GLU A 114 0.88 -9.84 10.05
C GLU A 114 0.25 -10.61 11.22
N PHE A 115 -0.38 -11.76 10.96
CA PHE A 115 -1.02 -12.63 11.95
C PHE A 115 -0.16 -13.83 12.37
N ASP A 116 1.07 -13.98 11.86
CA ASP A 116 1.89 -15.21 12.04
C ASP A 116 2.18 -15.55 13.50
N ASP A 117 2.43 -14.54 14.32
CA ASP A 117 2.70 -14.67 15.75
C ASP A 117 1.49 -14.26 16.62
N GLY A 118 0.32 -14.17 15.98
CA GLY A 118 -0.99 -13.97 16.60
C GLY A 118 -1.24 -12.60 17.24
N PRO A 119 -2.42 -12.44 17.89
CA PRO A 119 -2.91 -11.16 18.40
C PRO A 119 -1.94 -10.39 19.31
N LYS A 120 -1.18 -11.10 20.15
CA LYS A 120 -0.20 -10.49 21.08
C LYS A 120 0.98 -9.84 20.37
N ASN A 121 1.36 -10.35 19.20
CA ASN A 121 2.40 -9.77 18.38
C ASN A 121 1.86 -8.64 17.48
N LEU A 122 0.63 -8.78 16.97
CA LEU A 122 0.01 -7.76 16.12
C LEU A 122 -0.36 -6.46 16.89
N ALA A 123 -0.85 -6.58 18.13
CA ALA A 123 -1.27 -5.43 18.94
C ALA A 123 -0.22 -4.30 19.09
N PRO A 124 1.04 -4.56 19.48
CA PRO A 124 2.06 -3.50 19.55
C PRO A 124 2.41 -2.90 18.19
N PHE A 125 2.31 -3.65 17.09
CA PHE A 125 2.46 -3.12 15.74
C PHE A 125 1.37 -2.10 15.41
N LEU A 126 0.09 -2.47 15.61
CA LEU A 126 -1.03 -1.56 15.41
C LEU A 126 -0.92 -0.29 16.27
N LYS A 127 -0.44 -0.44 17.51
CA LYS A 127 -0.14 0.69 18.39
C LYS A 127 0.87 1.64 17.73
N LYS A 128 2.01 1.10 17.28
CA LYS A 128 3.08 1.90 16.71
C LYS A 128 2.65 2.59 15.42
N MET A 129 1.91 1.90 14.55
CA MET A 129 1.40 2.50 13.31
C MET A 129 0.53 3.73 13.62
N LYS A 130 -0.40 3.59 14.57
CA LYS A 130 -1.23 4.71 15.03
C LYS A 130 -0.40 5.86 15.63
N GLU A 131 0.57 5.57 16.49
CA GLU A 131 1.46 6.58 17.09
C GLU A 131 2.32 7.32 16.04
N SER A 132 2.51 6.70 14.87
CA SER A 132 3.34 7.21 13.79
C SER A 132 2.53 7.85 12.66
N ASN A 133 1.22 8.07 12.88
CA ASN A 133 0.27 8.59 11.89
C ASN A 133 0.15 7.74 10.62
N VAL A 134 0.40 6.42 10.72
CA VAL A 134 0.15 5.45 9.65
C VAL A 134 -1.24 4.85 9.87
N THR A 135 -2.13 5.00 8.89
CA THR A 135 -3.49 4.47 9.00
C THR A 135 -3.54 3.03 8.50
N VAL A 136 -3.86 2.09 9.39
CA VAL A 136 -4.08 0.68 9.01
C VAL A 136 -5.55 0.48 8.67
N VAL A 137 -5.84 0.12 7.40
CA VAL A 137 -7.20 -0.09 6.89
C VAL A 137 -7.56 -1.57 6.76
N GLY A 138 -8.80 -1.92 7.11
CA GLY A 138 -9.32 -3.28 7.01
C GLY A 138 -10.83 -3.38 7.28
N THR A 139 -11.63 -3.49 6.23
CA THR A 139 -13.09 -3.58 6.27
C THR A 139 -13.59 -4.96 6.68
N ASN A 140 -12.82 -6.00 6.36
CA ASN A 140 -13.25 -7.38 6.44
C ASN A 140 -12.70 -8.14 7.66
N THR A 141 -11.92 -7.46 8.51
CA THR A 141 -11.30 -8.05 9.70
C THR A 141 -12.02 -7.54 10.95
N ASP A 142 -12.52 -8.45 11.78
CA ASP A 142 -13.22 -8.14 13.03
C ASP A 142 -12.41 -8.62 14.25
N PHE A 143 -12.03 -7.66 15.10
CA PHE A 143 -11.30 -7.89 16.36
C PHE A 143 -12.21 -7.92 17.59
N SER A 144 -13.51 -7.67 17.45
CA SER A 144 -14.42 -7.42 18.58
C SER A 144 -14.51 -8.57 19.60
N LYS A 145 -14.21 -9.80 19.17
CA LYS A 145 -14.23 -11.01 20.01
C LYS A 145 -12.85 -11.40 20.54
N ASP A 146 -11.78 -10.75 20.09
CA ASP A 146 -10.43 -11.04 20.53
C ASP A 146 -10.05 -10.19 21.75
N ASP A 147 -9.62 -10.84 22.83
CA ASP A 147 -9.35 -10.14 24.09
C ASP A 147 -8.16 -9.18 24.04
N VAL A 148 -7.25 -9.35 23.09
CA VAL A 148 -6.06 -8.52 22.92
C VAL A 148 -6.31 -7.40 21.92
N LEU A 149 -7.00 -7.69 20.82
CA LEU A 149 -7.17 -6.77 19.69
C LEU A 149 -8.45 -5.93 19.74
N LYS A 150 -9.45 -6.27 20.56
CA LYS A 150 -10.73 -5.54 20.63
C LYS A 150 -10.59 -4.04 20.87
N ASP A 151 -9.55 -3.61 21.57
CA ASP A 151 -9.31 -2.18 21.88
C ASP A 151 -8.56 -1.44 20.76
N TYR A 152 -8.06 -2.16 19.75
CA TYR A 152 -7.28 -1.60 18.64
C TYR A 152 -8.13 -1.18 17.44
N ASN A 153 -9.41 -1.57 17.39
CA ASN A 153 -10.42 -1.23 16.37
C ASN A 153 -9.81 -0.82 15.02
N LEU A 154 -9.67 -1.79 14.12
CA LEU A 154 -9.15 -1.55 12.78
C LEU A 154 -10.02 -0.53 12.03
N VAL A 155 -9.39 0.44 11.39
CA VAL A 155 -10.09 1.48 10.63
C VAL A 155 -10.65 0.82 9.38
N LYS A 156 -11.97 0.78 9.19
CA LYS A 156 -12.56 0.17 7.98
C LYS A 156 -12.19 0.98 6.74
N SER A 157 -12.40 2.29 6.82
CA SER A 157 -11.99 3.25 5.81
C SER A 157 -11.57 4.58 6.43
N ALA A 158 -10.78 5.33 5.68
CA ALA A 158 -10.35 6.68 6.00
C ALA A 158 -10.61 7.61 4.81
N THR A 159 -10.58 8.91 5.06
CA THR A 159 -10.73 9.91 3.99
C THR A 159 -9.64 10.96 4.08
N THR A 160 -9.13 11.39 2.92
CA THR A 160 -8.21 12.53 2.81
C THR A 160 -8.68 13.49 1.74
N LEU A 161 -8.27 14.76 1.85
CA LEU A 161 -8.59 15.81 0.89
C LEU A 161 -7.31 16.22 0.15
N ILE A 162 -7.30 16.03 -1.16
CA ILE A 162 -6.16 16.40 -2.03
C ILE A 162 -6.70 17.26 -3.17
N ASP A 163 -6.20 18.50 -3.30
CA ASP A 163 -6.63 19.48 -4.30
C ASP A 163 -8.15 19.61 -4.44
N GLY A 164 -8.86 19.58 -3.30
CA GLY A 164 -10.32 19.73 -3.25
C GLY A 164 -11.12 18.47 -3.57
N LYS A 165 -10.48 17.35 -3.94
CA LYS A 165 -11.11 16.03 -4.08
C LYS A 165 -11.00 15.23 -2.79
N LYS A 166 -12.13 14.70 -2.33
CA LYS A 166 -12.19 13.80 -1.18
C LYS A 166 -11.96 12.36 -1.65
N ILE A 167 -10.87 11.78 -1.19
CA ILE A 167 -10.44 10.42 -1.51
C ILE A 167 -10.77 9.51 -0.34
N GLY A 168 -11.49 8.42 -0.58
CA GLY A 168 -11.73 7.34 0.37
C GLY A 168 -10.70 6.24 0.22
N ILE A 169 -10.15 5.77 1.33
CA ILE A 169 -9.20 4.66 1.38
C ILE A 169 -9.82 3.56 2.23
N LEU A 170 -9.93 2.35 1.69
CA LEU A 170 -10.39 1.15 2.39
C LEU A 170 -9.43 0.01 2.11
N GLY A 171 -9.47 -1.05 2.92
CA GLY A 171 -8.62 -2.20 2.65
C GLY A 171 -9.15 -3.51 3.18
N ALA A 172 -8.59 -4.62 2.71
CA ALA A 172 -8.99 -5.96 3.11
C ALA A 172 -7.83 -6.95 2.95
N VAL A 173 -7.92 -8.05 3.68
CA VAL A 173 -7.00 -9.18 3.61
C VAL A 173 -7.76 -10.44 3.21
N ILE A 174 -7.12 -11.37 2.50
CA ILE A 174 -7.76 -12.63 2.10
C ILE A 174 -8.32 -13.40 3.31
N PRO A 175 -9.58 -13.88 3.28
CA PRO A 175 -10.18 -14.65 4.38
C PRO A 175 -9.43 -15.92 4.74
N ASP A 176 -8.70 -16.48 3.77
CA ASP A 176 -7.83 -17.65 3.94
C ASP A 176 -6.74 -17.42 4.99
N THR A 177 -6.47 -16.17 5.39
CA THR A 177 -5.62 -15.80 6.55
C THR A 177 -5.96 -16.58 7.81
N GLN A 178 -7.23 -16.96 8.00
CA GLN A 178 -7.66 -17.84 9.10
C GLN A 178 -6.91 -19.18 9.15
N PHE A 179 -6.43 -19.65 8.00
CA PHE A 179 -5.80 -20.94 7.79
C PHE A 179 -4.34 -20.84 7.32
N THR A 180 -3.94 -19.74 6.70
CA THR A 180 -2.57 -19.51 6.21
C THR A 180 -1.68 -18.81 7.23
N SER A 181 -2.23 -18.38 8.36
CA SER A 181 -1.50 -17.76 9.46
C SER A 181 -2.06 -18.16 10.83
N ASN A 182 -1.77 -17.42 11.91
CA ASN A 182 -2.17 -17.73 13.29
C ASN A 182 -3.01 -16.63 13.97
N PRO A 183 -4.10 -16.13 13.34
CA PRO A 183 -4.92 -15.06 13.92
C PRO A 183 -5.70 -15.49 15.19
N GLY A 184 -5.76 -16.80 15.48
CA GLY A 184 -6.54 -17.36 16.58
C GLY A 184 -8.02 -17.57 16.21
N PRO A 185 -8.84 -18.08 17.14
CA PRO A 185 -10.24 -18.40 16.88
C PRO A 185 -11.19 -17.18 16.93
N ASN A 186 -10.71 -16.04 17.42
CA ASN A 186 -11.55 -14.90 17.79
C ASN A 186 -11.42 -13.70 16.84
N VAL A 187 -10.39 -13.66 16.00
CA VAL A 187 -10.31 -12.74 14.87
C VAL A 187 -11.11 -13.35 13.72
N GLN A 188 -11.99 -12.57 13.10
CA GLN A 188 -12.83 -13.07 12.01
C GLN A 188 -12.54 -12.32 10.72
N PHE A 189 -12.50 -13.06 9.61
CA PHE A 189 -12.32 -12.52 8.27
C PHE A 189 -13.57 -12.79 7.44
N SER A 190 -14.30 -11.74 7.07
CA SER A 190 -15.42 -11.84 6.13
C SER A 190 -14.94 -11.75 4.68
N ASP A 191 -15.78 -12.12 3.72
CA ASP A 191 -15.52 -11.93 2.30
C ASP A 191 -15.18 -10.45 1.99
N GLU A 192 -14.12 -10.22 1.21
CA GLU A 192 -13.61 -8.87 0.95
C GLU A 192 -14.61 -8.05 0.13
N ILE A 193 -15.20 -8.66 -0.91
CA ILE A 193 -16.13 -8.02 -1.83
C ILE A 193 -17.38 -7.55 -1.07
N GLU A 194 -17.96 -8.42 -0.26
CA GLU A 194 -19.15 -8.10 0.52
C GLU A 194 -18.86 -7.06 1.62
N SER A 195 -17.64 -7.05 2.18
CA SER A 195 -17.23 -5.99 3.11
C SER A 195 -17.06 -4.64 2.41
N PHE A 196 -16.49 -4.64 1.19
CA PHE A 196 -16.27 -3.45 0.38
C PHE A 196 -17.57 -2.84 -0.10
N LYS A 197 -18.50 -3.64 -0.62
CA LYS A 197 -19.85 -3.16 -1.01
C LYS A 197 -20.55 -2.39 0.12
N LYS A 198 -20.37 -2.81 1.37
CA LYS A 198 -20.93 -2.09 2.53
C LYS A 198 -20.19 -0.78 2.82
N GLU A 199 -18.86 -0.81 2.77
CA GLU A 199 -18.05 0.36 3.13
C GLU A 199 -18.06 1.45 2.05
N VAL A 200 -18.13 1.09 0.77
CA VAL A 200 -18.23 2.08 -0.32
C VAL A 200 -19.52 2.89 -0.24
N ILE A 201 -20.63 2.29 0.23
CA ILE A 201 -21.88 3.02 0.52
C ILE A 201 -21.64 4.05 1.63
N HIS A 202 -20.91 3.68 2.68
CA HIS A 202 -20.54 4.62 3.74
C HIS A 202 -19.71 5.79 3.21
N LEU A 203 -18.68 5.51 2.40
CA LEU A 203 -17.84 6.54 1.79
C LEU A 203 -18.62 7.44 0.83
N LYS A 204 -19.49 6.89 -0.02
CA LYS A 204 -20.33 7.68 -0.93
C LYS A 204 -21.32 8.58 -0.18
N ASN A 205 -21.89 8.11 0.94
CA ASN A 205 -22.71 8.95 1.82
C ASN A 205 -21.94 10.11 2.46
N GLN A 206 -20.61 10.03 2.50
CA GLN A 206 -19.74 11.12 2.93
C GLN A 206 -19.23 12.00 1.78
N SER A 207 -19.84 11.91 0.59
CA SER A 207 -19.46 12.66 -0.60
C SER A 207 -18.00 12.44 -1.00
N VAL A 208 -17.53 11.20 -0.94
CA VAL A 208 -16.22 10.79 -1.47
C VAL A 208 -16.28 10.76 -3.01
N ASP A 209 -15.33 11.45 -3.63
CA ASP A 209 -15.19 11.56 -5.08
C ASP A 209 -14.52 10.31 -5.66
N ILE A 210 -13.39 9.92 -5.07
CA ILE A 210 -12.48 8.87 -5.56
C ILE A 210 -12.30 7.81 -4.48
N ILE A 211 -12.29 6.54 -4.85
CA ILE A 211 -12.09 5.43 -3.91
C ILE A 211 -10.87 4.59 -4.30
N ILE A 212 -9.93 4.47 -3.37
CA ILE A 212 -8.74 3.63 -3.49
C ILE A 212 -8.84 2.46 -2.51
N ALA A 213 -8.73 1.24 -3.02
CA ALA A 213 -8.63 0.04 -2.20
C ALA A 213 -7.17 -0.37 -2.01
N ILE A 214 -6.81 -0.83 -0.81
CA ILE A 214 -5.53 -1.45 -0.51
C ILE A 214 -5.80 -2.88 -0.04
N THR A 215 -5.33 -3.88 -0.78
CA THR A 215 -5.67 -5.28 -0.50
C THR A 215 -4.46 -6.16 -0.41
N HIS A 216 -4.62 -7.24 0.37
CA HIS A 216 -3.72 -8.37 0.37
C HIS A 216 -4.52 -9.64 0.05
N SER A 217 -5.01 -9.71 -1.20
CA SER A 217 -5.93 -10.75 -1.67
C SER A 217 -5.43 -11.55 -2.87
N GLY A 218 -4.38 -11.06 -3.54
CA GLY A 218 -3.80 -11.73 -4.69
C GLY A 218 -4.43 -11.32 -6.01
N PHE A 219 -3.60 -11.18 -7.04
CA PHE A 219 -3.93 -10.46 -8.27
C PHE A 219 -5.22 -10.92 -8.97
N LYS A 220 -5.46 -12.24 -9.07
CA LYS A 220 -6.69 -12.77 -9.68
C LYS A 220 -7.96 -12.47 -8.86
N ARG A 221 -7.85 -12.45 -7.53
CA ARG A 221 -8.96 -12.10 -6.64
C ARG A 221 -9.20 -10.59 -6.69
N GLU A 222 -8.14 -9.80 -6.76
CA GLU A 222 -8.20 -8.34 -6.89
C GLU A 222 -8.89 -7.88 -8.18
N ILE A 223 -8.69 -8.57 -9.30
CA ILE A 223 -9.46 -8.33 -10.53
C ILE A 223 -10.96 -8.52 -10.26
N LYS A 224 -11.35 -9.64 -9.62
CA LYS A 224 -12.76 -9.89 -9.28
C LYS A 224 -13.33 -8.85 -8.32
N ILE A 225 -12.54 -8.41 -7.34
CA ILE A 225 -12.95 -7.35 -6.40
C ILE A 225 -13.34 -6.08 -7.16
N VAL A 226 -12.50 -5.64 -8.10
CA VAL A 226 -12.72 -4.42 -8.88
C VAL A 226 -13.88 -4.56 -9.89
N GLU A 227 -14.12 -5.77 -10.40
CA GLU A 227 -15.27 -6.09 -11.25
C GLU A 227 -16.59 -6.06 -10.47
N GLU A 228 -16.60 -6.56 -9.22
CA GLU A 228 -17.82 -6.67 -8.40
C GLU A 228 -18.09 -5.45 -7.51
N VAL A 229 -17.12 -4.56 -7.32
CA VAL A 229 -17.23 -3.30 -6.58
C VAL A 229 -16.86 -2.14 -7.51
N PRO A 230 -17.78 -1.72 -8.39
CA PRO A 230 -17.50 -0.74 -9.44
C PRO A 230 -17.15 0.65 -8.93
N GLU A 231 -17.39 0.94 -7.66
CA GLU A 231 -17.01 2.20 -7.00
C GLU A 231 -15.50 2.33 -6.77
N ILE A 232 -14.71 1.25 -6.82
CA ILE A 232 -13.26 1.30 -6.64
C ILE A 232 -12.61 1.83 -7.92
N ASP A 233 -11.84 2.91 -7.84
CA ASP A 233 -11.16 3.51 -8.99
C ASP A 233 -9.73 2.98 -9.15
N VAL A 234 -9.04 2.75 -8.03
CA VAL A 234 -7.68 2.19 -7.99
C VAL A 234 -7.61 1.13 -6.91
N LEU A 235 -6.93 0.01 -7.19
CA LEU A 235 -6.60 -1.02 -6.22
C LEU A 235 -5.08 -1.22 -6.15
N VAL A 236 -4.52 -1.05 -4.96
CA VAL A 236 -3.14 -1.38 -4.61
C VAL A 236 -3.13 -2.75 -3.96
N GLY A 237 -2.55 -3.75 -4.62
CA GLY A 237 -2.63 -5.15 -4.24
C GLY A 237 -1.37 -5.72 -3.58
N GLY A 238 -1.41 -7.02 -3.30
CA GLY A 238 -0.29 -7.81 -2.76
C GLY A 238 -0.57 -9.32 -2.80
N HIS A 239 0.12 -10.10 -1.97
CA HIS A 239 -0.04 -11.55 -1.72
C HIS A 239 0.54 -12.49 -2.78
N THR A 240 0.34 -12.18 -4.05
CA THR A 240 0.76 -13.07 -5.15
C THR A 240 2.11 -12.73 -5.75
N ASN A 241 2.81 -11.74 -5.19
CA ASN A 241 4.10 -11.24 -5.68
C ASN A 241 4.06 -10.87 -7.16
N THR A 242 2.94 -10.35 -7.66
CA THR A 242 2.73 -10.19 -9.10
C THR A 242 3.58 -9.05 -9.64
N PHE A 243 4.36 -9.33 -10.70
CA PHE A 243 5.14 -8.31 -11.39
C PHE A 243 4.35 -7.75 -12.58
N LEU A 244 3.91 -6.51 -12.48
CA LEU A 244 3.30 -5.78 -13.59
C LEU A 244 4.30 -4.74 -14.12
N TYR A 245 4.47 -4.67 -15.45
CA TYR A 245 5.45 -3.76 -16.05
C TYR A 245 5.14 -3.47 -17.52
N ASN A 246 5.37 -2.24 -17.95
CA ASN A 246 5.32 -1.82 -19.36
C ASN A 246 6.72 -1.66 -19.94
N GLY A 247 6.96 -2.23 -21.14
CA GLY A 247 8.24 -2.14 -21.83
C GLY A 247 9.09 -3.40 -21.67
N SER A 248 10.38 -3.28 -21.94
CA SER A 248 11.32 -4.42 -22.03
C SER A 248 12.65 -4.21 -21.28
N ASP A 249 12.77 -3.09 -20.55
CA ASP A 249 13.97 -2.70 -19.79
C ASP A 249 13.95 -3.20 -18.34
N TYR A 250 13.01 -4.09 -17.99
CA TYR A 250 13.00 -4.78 -16.71
C TYR A 250 14.18 -5.78 -16.58
N PRO A 251 14.62 -6.10 -15.34
CA PRO A 251 15.64 -7.13 -15.11
C PRO A 251 15.22 -8.47 -15.71
N LYS A 252 16.06 -9.09 -16.54
CA LYS A 252 15.70 -10.28 -17.35
C LYS A 252 15.25 -11.48 -16.51
N GLU A 253 15.65 -11.55 -15.24
CA GLU A 253 15.22 -12.57 -14.29
C GLU A 253 13.81 -12.35 -13.72
N ASN A 254 13.18 -11.21 -13.99
CA ASN A 254 11.82 -10.88 -13.53
C ASN A 254 10.91 -10.72 -14.73
N LYS A 255 10.07 -11.73 -14.98
CA LYS A 255 9.15 -11.73 -16.12
C LYS A 255 7.83 -11.05 -15.72
N PRO A 256 7.40 -9.97 -16.40
CA PRO A 256 6.10 -9.37 -16.14
C PRO A 256 4.96 -10.33 -16.46
N GLU A 257 3.94 -10.35 -15.61
CA GLU A 257 2.71 -11.10 -15.79
C GLU A 257 1.65 -10.30 -16.56
N GLY A 258 1.83 -8.98 -16.68
CA GLY A 258 0.94 -8.09 -17.40
C GLY A 258 1.42 -6.64 -17.43
N PRO A 259 0.67 -5.74 -18.10
CA PRO A 259 0.96 -4.32 -18.13
C PRO A 259 0.77 -3.67 -16.75
N TYR A 260 1.47 -2.57 -16.51
CA TYR A 260 1.31 -1.74 -15.31
C TYR A 260 0.62 -0.40 -15.65
N PRO A 261 -0.49 -0.02 -15.01
CA PRO A 261 -1.37 -0.86 -14.21
C PRO A 261 -2.08 -1.89 -15.09
N HIS A 262 -2.64 -2.93 -14.47
CA HIS A 262 -3.67 -3.72 -15.13
C HIS A 262 -4.98 -2.93 -15.15
N VAL A 263 -5.65 -2.89 -16.30
CA VAL A 263 -6.82 -2.03 -16.52
C VAL A 263 -8.07 -2.90 -16.66
N VAL A 264 -9.01 -2.71 -15.74
CA VAL A 264 -10.35 -3.30 -15.85
C VAL A 264 -11.26 -2.26 -16.50
N THR A 265 -11.82 -2.58 -17.67
CA THR A 265 -12.82 -1.74 -18.34
C THR A 265 -14.21 -2.30 -18.07
N ARG A 266 -15.10 -1.47 -17.52
CA ARG A 266 -16.46 -1.86 -17.13
C ARG A 266 -17.47 -1.63 -18.27
N ASN A 267 -18.68 -2.14 -18.09
CA ASN A 267 -19.76 -2.04 -19.08
C ASN A 267 -20.14 -0.60 -19.43
N ASP A 268 -20.02 0.33 -18.47
CA ASP A 268 -20.27 1.76 -18.66
C ASP A 268 -19.06 2.53 -19.20
N SER A 269 -18.02 1.82 -19.65
CA SER A 269 -16.73 2.36 -20.11
C SER A 269 -15.87 3.05 -19.04
N SER A 270 -16.31 3.06 -17.78
CA SER A 270 -15.44 3.45 -16.67
C SER A 270 -14.30 2.44 -16.52
N LYS A 271 -13.20 2.90 -15.94
CA LYS A 271 -11.98 2.11 -15.78
C LYS A 271 -11.58 2.07 -14.32
N ALA A 272 -10.98 0.96 -13.93
CA ALA A 272 -10.26 0.85 -12.69
C ALA A 272 -8.86 0.29 -12.93
N LEU A 273 -7.92 0.71 -12.08
CA LEU A 273 -6.50 0.42 -12.22
C LEU A 273 -6.05 -0.47 -11.07
N ILE A 274 -5.41 -1.60 -11.38
CA ILE A 274 -4.87 -2.54 -10.40
C ILE A 274 -3.34 -2.52 -10.49
N VAL A 275 -2.67 -2.40 -9.35
CA VAL A 275 -1.21 -2.37 -9.27
C VAL A 275 -0.69 -3.33 -8.20
N GLN A 276 0.42 -3.99 -8.51
CA GLN A 276 1.31 -4.68 -7.59
C GLN A 276 2.76 -4.38 -8.00
N ASP A 277 3.72 -4.48 -7.08
CA ASP A 277 5.11 -4.13 -7.31
C ASP A 277 6.10 -5.26 -7.03
N PHE A 278 5.68 -6.51 -7.30
CA PHE A 278 6.49 -7.71 -7.13
C PHE A 278 6.64 -8.09 -5.65
N TRP A 279 7.85 -8.18 -5.10
CA TRP A 279 8.13 -8.66 -3.73
C TRP A 279 9.46 -8.09 -3.22
N PHE A 280 9.65 -8.19 -1.90
CA PHE A 280 10.91 -7.98 -1.18
C PHE A 280 11.51 -6.57 -1.29
N GLY A 281 10.69 -5.59 -1.68
CA GLY A 281 11.12 -4.22 -1.87
C GLY A 281 12.10 -4.04 -3.02
N LYS A 282 12.24 -5.03 -3.91
CA LYS A 282 13.10 -4.93 -5.10
C LYS A 282 12.66 -3.79 -6.01
N PHE A 283 11.36 -3.52 -6.04
CA PHE A 283 10.77 -2.39 -6.73
C PHE A 283 10.02 -1.49 -5.75
N LEU A 284 9.80 -0.24 -6.17
CA LEU A 284 8.83 0.68 -5.60
C LEU A 284 7.79 0.95 -6.67
N GLY A 285 6.56 0.51 -6.45
CA GLY A 285 5.44 0.83 -7.32
C GLY A 285 5.21 2.35 -7.45
N ARG A 286 5.05 2.85 -8.68
CA ARG A 286 4.69 4.26 -8.96
C ARG A 286 3.62 4.34 -10.04
N LEU A 287 2.41 4.66 -9.64
CA LEU A 287 1.29 4.98 -10.53
C LEU A 287 0.99 6.48 -10.43
N LYS A 288 1.01 7.20 -11.55
CA LYS A 288 0.45 8.54 -11.64
C LYS A 288 -0.85 8.46 -12.42
N VAL A 289 -1.95 8.84 -11.79
CA VAL A 289 -3.30 8.77 -12.33
C VAL A 289 -3.92 10.16 -12.36
N THR A 290 -4.61 10.47 -13.46
CA THR A 290 -5.42 11.66 -13.63
C THR A 290 -6.88 11.26 -13.52
N PHE A 291 -7.61 11.90 -12.61
CA PHE A 291 -9.06 11.81 -12.47
C PHE A 291 -9.72 13.03 -13.11
N ASP A 292 -10.89 12.84 -13.72
CA ASP A 292 -11.71 13.92 -14.25
C ASP A 292 -12.47 14.69 -13.13
N ALA A 293 -13.26 15.69 -13.52
CA ALA A 293 -14.02 16.50 -12.57
C ALA A 293 -15.06 15.67 -11.79
N GLU A 294 -15.52 14.55 -12.33
CA GLU A 294 -16.46 13.62 -11.69
C GLU A 294 -15.74 12.56 -10.83
N GLY A 295 -14.41 12.59 -10.75
CA GLY A 295 -13.62 11.64 -9.98
C GLY A 295 -13.33 10.33 -10.70
N ARG A 296 -13.61 10.22 -12.01
CA ARG A 296 -13.36 9.00 -12.79
C ARG A 296 -11.95 8.98 -13.34
N VAL A 297 -11.36 7.80 -13.47
CA VAL A 297 -10.04 7.59 -14.09
C VAL A 297 -10.05 8.06 -15.56
N ALA A 298 -9.25 9.10 -15.86
CA ALA A 298 -9.11 9.67 -17.20
C ALA A 298 -7.85 9.15 -17.91
N THR A 299 -6.67 9.37 -17.34
CA THR A 299 -5.38 8.90 -17.89
C THR A 299 -4.47 8.38 -16.78
N TRP A 300 -3.46 7.60 -17.15
CA TRP A 300 -2.46 7.09 -16.22
C TRP A 300 -1.12 6.88 -16.90
N GLU A 301 -0.05 6.95 -16.12
CA GLU A 301 1.31 6.60 -16.49
C GLU A 301 2.05 6.02 -15.29
N GLY A 302 3.10 5.23 -15.53
CA GLY A 302 3.90 4.66 -14.46
C GLY A 302 4.53 3.32 -14.77
N ASN A 303 5.35 2.87 -13.84
CA ASN A 303 5.96 1.55 -13.75
C ASN A 303 6.55 1.37 -12.34
N PRO A 304 6.71 0.14 -11.84
CA PRO A 304 7.54 -0.11 -10.66
C PRO A 304 8.99 0.31 -10.92
N ILE A 305 9.55 1.10 -10.00
CA ILE A 305 10.92 1.61 -10.08
C ILE A 305 11.86 0.59 -9.44
N LEU A 306 12.85 0.11 -10.19
CA LEU A 306 13.85 -0.82 -9.66
C LEU A 306 14.74 -0.13 -8.61
N MET A 307 14.77 -0.67 -7.39
CA MET A 307 15.62 -0.17 -6.30
C MET A 307 17.04 -0.73 -6.41
N ASN A 308 17.76 -0.41 -7.49
CA ASN A 308 19.15 -0.85 -7.67
C ASN A 308 20.17 0.12 -7.02
N ALA A 309 21.45 -0.17 -7.18
CA ALA A 309 22.54 0.64 -6.64
C ALA A 309 22.61 2.10 -7.13
N SER A 310 21.87 2.48 -8.19
CA SER A 310 21.78 3.89 -8.62
C SER A 310 20.90 4.74 -7.69
N VAL A 311 20.05 4.10 -6.88
CA VAL A 311 19.31 4.77 -5.81
C VAL A 311 20.16 4.69 -4.53
N PRO A 312 20.63 5.82 -3.98
CA PRO A 312 21.41 5.79 -2.74
C PRO A 312 20.52 5.40 -1.55
N GLU A 313 21.13 4.77 -0.55
CA GLU A 313 20.44 4.45 0.70
C GLU A 313 20.24 5.70 1.56
N ASP A 314 19.05 5.82 2.16
CA ASP A 314 18.74 6.91 3.09
C ASP A 314 19.57 6.77 4.39
N PRO A 315 20.37 7.78 4.76
CA PRO A 315 21.23 7.69 5.94
C PRO A 315 20.44 7.62 7.25
N CYS A 316 19.27 8.26 7.33
CA CYS A 316 18.42 8.20 8.52
C CYS A 316 17.80 6.81 8.70
N MET A 317 17.33 6.19 7.61
CA MET A 317 16.84 4.81 7.65
C MET A 317 17.98 3.84 8.01
N ASN A 318 19.17 4.02 7.46
CA ASN A 318 20.33 3.22 7.86
C ASN A 318 20.68 3.37 9.34
N ALA A 319 20.55 4.58 9.90
CA ALA A 319 20.70 4.81 11.34
C ALA A 319 19.61 4.11 12.17
N THR A 320 18.36 4.05 11.68
CA THR A 320 17.27 3.27 12.30
C THR A 320 17.57 1.78 12.31
N LEU A 321 18.19 1.25 11.25
CA LEU A 321 18.52 -0.18 11.14
C LEU A 321 19.76 -0.57 11.94
N ALA A 322 20.71 0.35 12.18
CA ALA A 322 22.01 0.05 12.76
C ALA A 322 21.96 -0.73 14.10
N PRO A 323 21.09 -0.39 15.08
CA PRO A 323 21.01 -1.14 16.35
C PRO A 323 20.60 -2.61 16.19
N TYR A 324 19.95 -2.95 15.07
CA TYR A 324 19.45 -4.29 14.79
C TYR A 324 20.45 -5.17 14.03
N LYS A 325 21.58 -4.61 13.55
CA LYS A 325 22.60 -5.35 12.78
C LYS A 325 23.64 -6.05 13.65
N GLU A 326 23.78 -5.62 14.90
CA GLU A 326 24.83 -6.11 15.82
C GLU A 326 24.38 -7.29 16.71
N ASN A 327 23.13 -7.74 16.55
CA ASN A 327 22.56 -8.89 17.28
C ASN A 327 22.39 -10.10 16.37
#